data_AF-A0A1Y4CEH5-F1
#
_entry.id   AF-A0A1Y4CEH5-F1
#
_cell.length_a   1.000
_cell.length_b   1.000
_cell.length_c   1.000
_cell.angle_alpha   90.00
_cell.angle_beta   90.00
_cell.angle_gamma   90.00
#
_symmetry.space_group_name_H-M   'P 1'
#
loop_
_entity.id
_entity.type
_entity.pdbx_description
1 polymer ?
#
loop_
_entity_poly.entity_id
_entity_poly.type
_entity_poly.pdbx_seq_one_letter_code
_entity_poly.pdbx_strand_id
1 'polypeptide(L)'
;MSYGQNVPAPVAAEKGLVLEYKTTTAEGAEMLSKREVVYVKDEGNRKIVGIKDIGTPLEGMSQEQFDRLSTTEYVITDDSWYIDVIGKTGNMMKEMMEAAGEMEEAELFKNIDIRVDAGESRNPVFPNVMSPGESCEFDPVKIKVKIAFFSVTCEIRYEMYECIGTESLTVPAGTFETYIVEQQVFVKQKSLLGGDKQREYERTWYAPGIGEVKTQSLDKNGIMVEETVLNAITRGVERRQ
;
A
#
# COMPACT_ATOMS: atom_id res chain seq x y z
N MET A 1 5.17 -25.58 -18.45
CA MET A 1 4.91 -24.29 -19.12
C MET A 1 6.05 -23.36 -18.75
N SER A 2 6.75 -22.80 -19.74
CA SER A 2 7.87 -21.89 -19.53
C SER A 2 7.31 -20.51 -19.17
N TYR A 3 7.47 -20.08 -17.93
CA TYR A 3 7.25 -18.69 -17.52
C TYR A 3 8.45 -17.87 -18.04
N GLY A 4 8.37 -17.50 -19.32
CA GLY A 4 9.39 -16.74 -20.05
C GLY A 4 8.82 -15.44 -20.64
N GLN A 5 7.87 -14.81 -19.97
CA GLN A 5 7.36 -13.48 -20.30
C GLN A 5 7.39 -12.62 -19.04
N ASN A 6 7.79 -11.35 -19.16
CA ASN A 6 7.67 -10.33 -18.12
C ASN A 6 6.21 -10.26 -17.66
N VAL A 7 5.86 -10.99 -16.59
CA VAL A 7 4.55 -10.88 -15.96
C VAL A 7 4.51 -9.50 -15.29
N PRO A 8 3.53 -8.65 -15.61
CA PRO A 8 3.44 -7.34 -14.97
C PRO A 8 3.31 -7.49 -13.46
N ALA A 9 3.97 -6.61 -12.71
CA ALA A 9 3.70 -6.48 -11.28
C ALA A 9 2.19 -6.32 -11.00
N PRO A 10 1.68 -6.78 -9.86
CA PRO A 10 0.30 -6.60 -9.43
C PRO A 10 0.09 -5.15 -8.94
N VAL A 11 0.35 -4.17 -9.82
CA VAL A 11 0.21 -2.75 -9.54
C VAL A 11 -0.38 -2.08 -10.76
N ALA A 12 -1.48 -1.36 -10.58
CA ALA A 12 -2.06 -0.52 -11.62
C ALA A 12 -1.12 0.61 -12.01
N ALA A 13 -0.61 0.62 -13.24
CA ALA A 13 0.42 1.57 -13.71
C ALA A 13 -0.02 2.37 -14.94
N GLU A 14 -1.34 2.55 -15.16
CA GLU A 14 -1.91 3.40 -16.21
C GLU A 14 -2.36 4.72 -15.59
N LYS A 15 -1.70 5.84 -15.93
CA LYS A 15 -2.06 7.17 -15.38
C LYS A 15 -3.52 7.51 -15.68
N GLY A 16 -4.25 7.98 -14.67
CA GLY A 16 -5.67 8.31 -14.75
C GLY A 16 -6.60 7.09 -14.65
N LEU A 17 -6.05 5.88 -14.43
CA LEU A 17 -6.86 4.73 -14.08
C LEU A 17 -7.44 4.91 -12.68
N VAL A 18 -8.74 4.71 -12.56
CA VAL A 18 -9.48 4.74 -11.29
C VAL A 18 -10.01 3.35 -11.00
N LEU A 19 -9.64 2.81 -9.83
CA LEU A 19 -10.12 1.56 -9.28
C LEU A 19 -11.14 1.88 -8.18
N GLU A 20 -12.37 1.42 -8.34
CA GLU A 20 -13.41 1.53 -7.31
C GLU A 20 -13.53 0.19 -6.59
N TYR A 21 -13.55 0.23 -5.27
CA TYR A 21 -13.67 -0.92 -4.40
C TYR A 21 -14.94 -0.83 -3.58
N LYS A 22 -15.54 -1.99 -3.33
CA LYS A 22 -16.63 -2.15 -2.38
C LYS A 22 -16.14 -2.98 -1.21
N THR A 23 -16.24 -2.43 -0.01
CA THR A 23 -15.90 -3.10 1.24
C THR A 23 -17.17 -3.45 1.98
N THR A 24 -17.23 -4.67 2.51
CA THR A 24 -18.35 -5.20 3.30
C THR A 24 -17.80 -5.76 4.61
N THR A 25 -18.30 -5.30 5.76
CA THR A 25 -17.93 -5.85 7.07
C THR A 25 -18.72 -7.13 7.39
N ALA A 26 -18.28 -7.90 8.38
CA ALA A 26 -18.99 -9.09 8.84
C ALA A 26 -20.44 -8.80 9.30
N GLU A 27 -20.73 -7.58 9.76
CA GLU A 27 -22.07 -7.11 10.14
C GLU A 27 -22.92 -6.66 8.93
N GLY A 28 -22.35 -6.68 7.72
CA GLY A 28 -23.02 -6.29 6.48
C GLY A 28 -23.01 -4.79 6.20
N ALA A 29 -22.19 -4.01 6.91
CA ALA A 29 -21.99 -2.60 6.57
C ALA A 29 -21.19 -2.50 5.26
N GLU A 30 -21.63 -1.64 4.35
CA GLU A 30 -21.00 -1.46 3.04
C GLU A 30 -20.41 -0.06 2.89
N MET A 31 -19.23 0.03 2.28
CA MET A 31 -18.62 1.29 1.89
C MET A 31 -17.98 1.18 0.50
N LEU A 32 -17.94 2.32 -0.20
CA LEU A 32 -17.22 2.44 -1.45
C LEU A 32 -15.98 3.30 -1.25
N SER A 33 -14.87 2.86 -1.81
CA SER A 33 -13.62 3.61 -1.87
C SER A 33 -13.10 3.65 -3.30
N LYS A 34 -12.26 4.63 -3.62
CA LYS A 34 -11.68 4.80 -4.94
C LYS A 34 -10.19 5.05 -4.82
N ARG A 35 -9.42 4.54 -5.77
CA ARG A 35 -7.99 4.79 -5.92
C ARG A 35 -7.72 5.27 -7.33
N GLU A 36 -6.90 6.30 -7.49
CA GLU A 36 -6.48 6.83 -8.79
C GLU A 36 -4.96 6.72 -8.96
N VAL A 37 -4.53 6.23 -10.12
CA VAL A 37 -3.13 6.33 -10.54
C VAL A 37 -2.84 7.77 -10.98
N VAL A 38 -2.28 8.57 -10.08
CA VAL A 38 -2.10 10.01 -10.30
C VAL A 38 -0.86 10.33 -11.14
N TYR A 39 0.18 9.51 -11.06
CA TYR A 39 1.35 9.63 -11.92
C TYR A 39 2.09 8.31 -12.08
N VAL A 40 2.86 8.24 -13.17
CA VAL A 40 3.81 7.16 -13.46
C VAL A 40 5.10 7.82 -13.91
N LYS A 41 6.20 7.54 -13.23
CA LYS A 41 7.55 8.01 -13.58
C LYS A 41 8.34 6.80 -14.07
N ASP A 42 8.90 6.91 -15.27
CA ASP A 42 9.79 5.89 -15.82
C ASP A 42 11.24 6.35 -15.60
N GLU A 43 12.01 5.55 -14.86
CA GLU A 43 13.43 5.81 -14.55
C GLU A 43 14.36 4.82 -15.27
N GLY A 44 13.86 4.13 -16.30
CA GLY A 44 14.62 3.20 -17.13
C GLY A 44 14.67 1.79 -16.55
N ASN A 45 15.24 1.60 -15.36
CA ASN A 45 15.32 0.28 -14.70
C ASN A 45 14.17 0.01 -13.71
N ARG A 46 13.32 1.01 -13.49
CA ARG A 46 12.16 0.92 -12.60
C ARG A 46 11.11 1.95 -12.98
N LYS A 47 9.87 1.70 -12.56
CA LYS A 47 8.76 2.66 -12.62
C LYS A 47 8.31 3.00 -11.21
N ILE A 48 8.04 4.28 -10.97
CA ILE A 48 7.43 4.76 -9.73
C ILE A 48 6.00 5.16 -10.05
N VAL A 49 5.05 4.52 -9.36
CA VAL A 49 3.62 4.72 -9.56
C VAL A 49 3.03 5.30 -8.29
N GLY A 50 2.46 6.50 -8.39
CA GLY A 50 1.70 7.11 -7.31
C GLY A 50 0.23 6.73 -7.43
N ILE A 51 -0.31 6.03 -6.43
CA ILE A 51 -1.74 5.69 -6.34
C ILE A 51 -2.33 6.42 -5.14
N LYS A 52 -3.37 7.21 -5.38
CA LYS A 52 -4.01 8.08 -4.38
C LYS A 52 -5.39 7.56 -4.02
N ASP A 53 -5.70 7.42 -2.74
CA ASP A 53 -7.09 7.21 -2.31
C ASP A 53 -7.92 8.49 -2.57
N ILE A 54 -9.07 8.35 -3.23
CA ILE A 54 -10.01 9.44 -3.47
C ILE A 54 -11.02 9.45 -2.32
N GLY A 55 -11.04 10.54 -1.58
CA GLY A 55 -11.93 10.70 -0.44
C GLY A 55 -12.12 12.16 -0.05
N THR A 56 -12.96 12.36 0.95
CA THR A 56 -13.14 13.66 1.58
C THR A 56 -12.08 13.84 2.66
N PRO A 57 -11.37 14.98 2.72
CA PRO A 57 -10.45 15.29 3.79
C PRO A 57 -11.12 15.19 5.16
N LEU A 58 -10.36 14.82 6.18
CA LEU A 58 -10.80 14.90 7.57
C LEU A 58 -11.02 16.37 7.98
N GLU A 59 -11.83 16.60 9.01
CA GLU A 59 -12.07 17.95 9.52
C GLU A 59 -10.75 18.65 9.88
N GLY A 60 -10.57 19.88 9.40
CA GLY A 60 -9.34 20.67 9.59
C GLY A 60 -8.22 20.37 8.58
N MET A 61 -8.40 19.40 7.67
CA MET A 61 -7.43 19.07 6.62
C MET A 61 -7.85 19.68 5.27
N SER A 62 -6.90 20.30 4.57
CA SER A 62 -7.12 20.75 3.19
C SER A 62 -7.11 19.56 2.21
N GLN A 63 -7.72 19.74 1.03
CA GLN A 63 -7.67 18.71 -0.02
C GLN A 63 -6.24 18.38 -0.45
N GLU A 64 -5.35 19.37 -0.51
CA GLU A 64 -3.96 19.16 -0.90
C GLU A 64 -3.21 18.29 0.11
N GLN A 65 -3.39 18.55 1.41
CA GLN A 65 -2.82 17.73 2.48
C GLN A 65 -3.35 16.29 2.42
N PHE A 66 -4.67 16.14 2.24
CA PHE A 66 -5.28 14.81 2.09
C PHE A 66 -4.70 14.06 0.89
N ASP A 67 -4.59 14.73 -0.27
CA ASP A 67 -4.07 14.12 -1.48
C ASP A 67 -2.61 13.65 -1.33
N ARG A 68 -1.78 14.40 -0.61
CA ARG A 68 -0.40 14.00 -0.31
C ARG A 68 -0.33 12.81 0.64
N LEU A 69 -1.17 12.80 1.69
CA LEU A 69 -1.23 11.73 2.68
C LEU A 69 -1.80 10.41 2.15
N SER A 70 -2.77 10.51 1.25
CA SER A 70 -3.45 9.38 0.63
C SER A 70 -2.70 8.78 -0.56
N THR A 71 -1.63 9.42 -1.03
CA THR A 71 -0.80 8.89 -2.12
C THR A 71 0.21 7.88 -1.58
N THR A 72 0.11 6.64 -2.04
CA THR A 72 1.08 5.57 -1.82
C THR A 72 1.94 5.38 -3.08
N GLU A 73 3.26 5.35 -2.89
CA GLU A 73 4.21 5.08 -3.98
C GLU A 73 4.54 3.59 -4.06
N TYR A 74 4.34 3.03 -5.25
CA TYR A 74 4.76 1.69 -5.63
C TYR A 74 5.95 1.79 -6.57
N VAL A 75 6.99 1.01 -6.32
CA VAL A 75 8.14 0.87 -7.21
C VAL A 75 8.07 -0.48 -7.88
N ILE A 76 8.11 -0.48 -9.21
CA ILE A 76 8.01 -1.67 -10.06
C ILE A 76 9.32 -1.82 -10.81
N THR A 77 9.85 -3.04 -10.85
CA THR A 77 11.01 -3.45 -11.66
C THR A 77 10.59 -4.60 -12.59
N ASP A 78 11.54 -5.15 -13.34
CA ASP A 78 11.27 -6.25 -14.28
C ASP A 78 10.77 -7.53 -13.57
N ASP A 79 11.23 -7.81 -12.35
CA ASP A 79 10.96 -9.05 -11.63
C ASP A 79 10.23 -8.86 -10.28
N SER A 80 10.22 -7.64 -9.76
CA SER A 80 9.73 -7.36 -8.41
C SER A 80 9.08 -6.00 -8.27
N TRP A 81 8.35 -5.82 -7.17
CA TRP A 81 7.72 -4.57 -6.79
C TRP A 81 7.76 -4.37 -5.27
N TYR A 82 7.63 -3.13 -4.81
CA TYR A 82 7.48 -2.82 -3.39
C TYR A 82 6.70 -1.52 -3.17
N ILE A 83 6.20 -1.35 -1.96
CA ILE A 83 5.62 -0.09 -1.47
C ILE A 83 6.72 0.70 -0.77
N ASP A 84 6.85 2.00 -1.05
CA ASP A 84 7.81 2.86 -0.33
C ASP A 84 7.30 3.22 1.06
N VAL A 85 7.38 2.27 1.98
CA VAL A 85 6.91 2.43 3.37
C VAL A 85 7.70 3.50 4.13
N ILE A 86 8.96 3.74 3.73
CA ILE A 86 9.82 4.77 4.33
C ILE A 86 9.33 6.16 3.92
N GLY A 87 9.17 6.40 2.63
CA GLY A 87 8.63 7.66 2.11
C GLY A 87 7.24 7.96 2.69
N LYS A 88 6.36 6.94 2.71
CA LYS A 88 5.03 7.04 3.32
C LYS A 88 5.09 7.43 4.80
N THR A 89 5.93 6.78 5.60
CA THR A 89 6.08 7.08 7.03
C THR A 89 6.65 8.49 7.26
N GLY A 90 7.60 8.92 6.44
CA GLY A 90 8.17 10.27 6.48
C GLY A 90 7.12 11.34 6.19
N ASN A 91 6.34 11.16 5.13
CA ASN A 91 5.28 12.09 4.73
C ASN A 91 4.16 12.17 5.78
N MET A 92 3.73 11.04 6.34
CA MET A 92 2.75 11.01 7.42
C MET A 92 3.21 11.85 8.62
N MET A 93 4.47 11.67 9.05
CA MET A 93 5.03 12.44 10.18
C MET A 93 5.13 13.93 9.88
N LYS A 94 5.46 14.30 8.65
CA LYS A 94 5.52 15.69 8.21
C LYS A 94 4.16 16.37 8.35
N GLU A 95 3.12 15.75 7.83
CA GLU A 95 1.77 16.30 7.83
C GLU A 95 1.17 16.34 9.24
N MET A 96 1.45 15.34 10.10
CA MET A 96 1.07 15.39 11.52
C MET A 96 1.64 16.62 12.24
N MET A 97 2.90 16.98 11.94
CA MET A 97 3.56 18.14 12.54
C MET A 97 3.04 19.47 11.99
N GLU A 98 2.72 19.53 10.68
CA GLU A 98 2.05 20.69 10.07
C GLU A 98 0.67 20.92 10.69
N ALA A 99 -0.13 19.86 10.86
CA ALA A 99 -1.47 19.93 11.44
C ALA A 99 -1.47 20.38 12.92
N ALA A 100 -0.41 20.09 13.67
CA ALA A 100 -0.25 20.56 15.04
C ALA A 100 0.00 22.08 15.14
N GLY A 101 0.26 22.77 14.01
CA GLY A 101 0.52 24.21 13.97
C GLY A 101 1.84 24.62 14.61
N GLU A 102 2.76 23.66 14.79
CA GLU A 102 3.95 23.86 15.61
C GLU A 102 5.17 24.39 14.84
N MET A 103 5.21 24.25 13.50
CA MET A 103 6.29 24.78 12.65
C MET A 103 5.82 25.09 11.23
N GLU A 104 6.42 26.11 10.61
CA GLU A 104 6.33 26.37 9.17
C GLU A 104 7.01 25.24 8.35
N GLU A 105 6.42 24.87 7.20
CA GLU A 105 6.85 23.74 6.35
C GLU A 105 8.36 23.77 6.01
N ALA A 106 8.89 24.95 5.70
CA ALA A 106 10.29 25.12 5.33
C ALA A 106 11.27 24.85 6.49
N GLU A 107 10.87 25.10 7.73
CA GLU A 107 11.66 24.78 8.93
C GLU A 107 11.53 23.32 9.33
N LEU A 108 10.42 22.68 8.97
CA LEU A 108 10.22 21.25 9.14
C LEU A 108 11.18 20.42 8.28
N PHE A 109 11.33 20.77 7.00
CA PHE A 109 12.23 20.09 6.07
C PHE A 109 13.71 20.16 6.47
N LYS A 110 14.14 21.25 7.12
CA LYS A 110 15.52 21.39 7.59
C LYS A 110 15.86 20.49 8.78
N ASN A 111 14.85 20.06 9.53
CA ASN A 111 15.02 19.44 10.85
C ASN A 111 14.51 17.99 10.93
N ILE A 112 14.14 17.38 9.81
CA ILE A 112 13.75 15.97 9.77
C ILE A 112 14.98 15.07 9.70
N ASP A 113 15.14 14.19 10.70
CA ASP A 113 16.13 13.11 10.72
C ASP A 113 15.37 11.78 10.59
N ILE A 114 15.44 11.18 9.40
CA ILE A 114 14.88 9.85 9.13
C ILE A 114 16.01 8.83 9.22
N ARG A 115 15.93 7.94 10.22
CA ARG A 115 16.82 6.79 10.35
C ARG A 115 16.05 5.53 10.05
N VAL A 116 16.58 4.73 9.14
CA VAL A 116 16.05 3.41 8.80
C VAL A 116 17.05 2.37 9.28
N ASP A 117 16.59 1.46 10.12
CA ASP A 117 17.28 0.26 10.55
C ASP A 117 16.56 -0.90 9.87
N ALA A 118 17.20 -1.44 8.83
CA ALA A 118 16.69 -2.52 8.00
C ALA A 118 17.86 -3.41 7.57
N GLY A 119 17.58 -4.64 7.18
CA GLY A 119 18.59 -5.59 6.70
C GLY A 119 19.02 -5.29 5.27
N GLU A 120 19.04 -6.30 4.41
CA GLU A 120 19.56 -6.15 3.03
C GLU A 120 18.71 -5.21 2.17
N SER A 121 17.40 -5.18 2.41
CA SER A 121 16.48 -4.25 1.77
C SER A 121 15.84 -3.30 2.77
N ARG A 122 15.67 -2.05 2.32
CA ARG A 122 15.01 -0.99 3.10
C ARG A 122 13.48 -1.10 3.07
N ASN A 123 12.93 -1.79 2.07
CA ASN A 123 11.50 -2.07 1.92
C ASN A 123 11.30 -3.58 1.65
N PRO A 124 10.18 -4.19 2.05
CA PRO A 124 9.83 -5.55 1.61
C PRO A 124 9.70 -5.60 0.08
N VAL A 125 10.47 -6.46 -0.59
CA VAL A 125 10.48 -6.59 -2.06
C VAL A 125 9.74 -7.86 -2.47
N PHE A 126 8.60 -7.68 -3.13
CA PHE A 126 7.70 -8.76 -3.53
C PHE A 126 7.97 -9.17 -4.98
N PRO A 127 7.84 -10.45 -5.34
CA PRO A 127 7.90 -10.88 -6.72
C PRO A 127 6.65 -10.40 -7.49
N ASN A 128 6.77 -10.21 -8.81
CA ASN A 128 5.66 -9.79 -9.67
C ASN A 128 4.54 -10.85 -9.77
N VAL A 129 4.85 -12.11 -9.48
CA VAL A 129 3.91 -13.23 -9.46
C VAL A 129 4.44 -14.28 -8.49
N MET A 130 3.53 -15.05 -7.89
CA MET A 130 3.90 -16.20 -7.05
C MET A 130 3.14 -17.45 -7.47
N SER A 131 3.81 -18.59 -7.34
CA SER A 131 3.20 -19.92 -7.51
C SER A 131 2.70 -20.46 -6.16
N PRO A 132 1.68 -21.32 -6.14
CA PRO A 132 1.21 -21.95 -4.89
C PRO A 132 2.35 -22.66 -4.13
N GLY A 133 2.47 -22.38 -2.84
CA GLY A 133 3.52 -22.85 -1.94
C GLY A 133 4.80 -22.01 -1.93
N GLU A 134 4.92 -21.00 -2.79
CA GLU A 134 6.00 -20.01 -2.69
C GLU A 134 5.76 -19.08 -1.50
N SER A 135 6.82 -18.78 -0.76
CA SER A 135 6.81 -17.83 0.35
C SER A 135 7.96 -16.83 0.22
N CYS A 136 7.78 -15.66 0.81
CA CYS A 136 8.81 -14.64 0.89
C CYS A 136 9.16 -14.36 2.35
N GLU A 137 10.45 -14.29 2.65
CA GLU A 137 10.96 -13.82 3.93
C GLU A 137 11.44 -12.38 3.78
N PHE A 138 11.23 -11.59 4.84
CA PHE A 138 11.60 -10.18 4.85
C PHE A 138 12.33 -9.86 6.15
N ASP A 139 13.42 -9.09 6.02
CA ASP A 139 14.02 -8.47 7.18
C ASP A 139 13.02 -7.49 7.83
N PRO A 140 12.90 -7.45 9.16
CA PRO A 140 12.11 -6.44 9.83
C PRO A 140 12.56 -5.03 9.44
N VAL A 141 11.62 -4.15 9.12
CA VAL A 141 11.89 -2.76 8.77
C VAL A 141 11.57 -1.89 9.97
N LYS A 142 12.58 -1.20 10.51
CA LYS A 142 12.41 -0.27 11.62
C LYS A 142 12.73 1.15 11.19
N ILE A 143 11.71 1.98 11.14
CA ILE A 143 11.78 3.37 10.72
C ILE A 143 11.70 4.23 11.97
N LYS A 144 12.71 5.06 12.20
CA LYS A 144 12.71 6.09 13.24
C LYS A 144 12.73 7.45 12.57
N VAL A 145 11.61 8.16 12.68
CA VAL A 145 11.50 9.55 12.22
C VAL A 145 11.59 10.46 13.44
N LYS A 146 12.52 11.42 13.41
CA LYS A 146 12.63 12.48 14.40
C LYS A 146 12.44 13.84 13.72
N ILE A 147 11.54 14.65 14.25
CA ILE A 147 11.32 16.03 13.81
C ILE A 147 11.31 16.90 15.07
N ALA A 148 12.26 17.84 15.16
CA ALA A 148 12.45 18.69 16.34
C ALA A 148 12.51 17.86 17.65
N PHE A 149 11.55 18.06 18.56
CA PHE A 149 11.44 17.33 19.83
C PHE A 149 10.57 16.07 19.75
N PHE A 150 9.88 15.82 18.62
CA PHE A 150 9.08 14.61 18.43
C PHE A 150 9.90 13.48 17.82
N SER A 151 9.56 12.26 18.22
CA SER A 151 10.08 11.07 17.57
C SER A 151 9.00 10.01 17.48
N VAL A 152 8.90 9.37 16.32
CA VAL A 152 8.10 8.17 16.11
C VAL A 152 9.03 7.06 15.65
N THR A 153 8.83 5.87 16.20
CA THR A 153 9.43 4.63 15.73
C THR A 153 8.31 3.74 15.24
N CYS A 154 8.40 3.30 13.99
CA CYS A 154 7.58 2.26 13.39
C CYS A 154 8.44 1.03 13.16
N GLU A 155 7.95 -0.14 13.56
CA GLU A 155 8.56 -1.44 13.27
C GLU A 155 7.52 -2.27 12.52
N ILE A 156 7.89 -2.73 11.33
CA ILE A 156 7.07 -3.58 10.46
C ILE A 156 7.79 -4.92 10.34
N ARG A 157 7.07 -6.01 10.59
CA ARG A 157 7.59 -7.37 10.46
C ARG A 157 6.56 -8.24 9.79
N TYR A 158 6.92 -8.78 8.63
CA TYR A 158 6.17 -9.87 8.01
C TYR A 158 6.52 -11.15 8.75
N GLU A 159 5.53 -11.74 9.39
CA GLU A 159 5.65 -13.04 10.07
C GLU A 159 5.28 -14.18 9.12
N MET A 160 4.54 -13.88 8.05
CA MET A 160 4.17 -14.78 6.96
C MET A 160 3.82 -13.99 5.71
N TYR A 161 4.23 -14.49 4.55
CA TYR A 161 3.78 -14.05 3.22
C TYR A 161 3.90 -15.23 2.26
N GLU A 162 2.78 -15.89 1.96
CA GLU A 162 2.76 -17.14 1.19
C GLU A 162 1.65 -17.12 0.15
N CYS A 163 1.97 -17.62 -1.06
CA CYS A 163 0.97 -17.87 -2.08
C CYS A 163 0.29 -19.21 -1.80
N ILE A 164 -0.99 -19.18 -1.46
CA ILE A 164 -1.77 -20.38 -1.10
C ILE A 164 -2.52 -20.99 -2.31
N GLY A 165 -2.57 -20.28 -3.44
CA GLY A 165 -3.32 -20.74 -4.60
C GLY A 165 -3.36 -19.76 -5.75
N THR A 166 -3.99 -20.19 -6.84
CA THR A 166 -4.32 -19.37 -8.01
C THR A 166 -5.74 -19.67 -8.46
N GLU A 167 -6.49 -18.67 -8.88
CA GLU A 167 -7.82 -18.88 -9.44
C GLU A 167 -8.23 -17.80 -10.44
N SER A 168 -9.17 -18.15 -11.32
CA SER A 168 -9.89 -17.20 -12.17
C SER A 168 -11.05 -16.60 -11.36
N LEU A 169 -10.87 -15.39 -10.85
CA LEU A 169 -11.81 -14.73 -9.96
C LEU A 169 -12.71 -13.76 -10.75
N THR A 170 -14.04 -13.94 -10.64
CA THR A 170 -15.02 -13.01 -11.22
C THR A 170 -15.58 -12.09 -10.15
N VAL A 171 -15.45 -10.79 -10.38
CA VAL A 171 -15.94 -9.68 -9.54
C VAL A 171 -16.75 -8.71 -10.41
N PRO A 172 -17.46 -7.71 -9.85
CA PRO A 172 -18.22 -6.77 -10.66
C PRO A 172 -17.40 -6.03 -11.73
N ALA A 173 -16.11 -5.79 -11.48
CA ALA A 173 -15.21 -5.17 -12.43
C ALA A 173 -14.76 -6.07 -13.60
N GLY A 174 -14.98 -7.39 -13.54
CA GLY A 174 -14.58 -8.35 -14.56
C GLY A 174 -14.06 -9.68 -14.01
N THR A 175 -13.45 -10.48 -14.88
CA THR A 175 -12.80 -11.75 -14.54
C THR A 175 -11.29 -11.60 -14.65
N PHE A 176 -10.56 -12.06 -13.63
CA PHE A 176 -9.11 -11.89 -13.53
C PHE A 176 -8.46 -13.23 -13.18
N GLU A 177 -7.33 -13.53 -13.82
CA GLU A 177 -6.43 -14.59 -13.36
C GLU A 177 -5.63 -14.06 -12.18
N THR A 178 -5.78 -14.70 -11.03
CA THR A 178 -5.22 -14.22 -9.76
C THR A 178 -4.33 -15.26 -9.10
N TYR A 179 -3.37 -14.78 -8.33
CA TYR A 179 -2.72 -15.57 -7.28
C TYR A 179 -3.15 -15.04 -5.91
N ILE A 180 -3.26 -15.96 -4.94
CA ILE A 180 -3.84 -15.71 -3.64
C ILE A 180 -2.72 -15.74 -2.61
N VAL A 181 -2.49 -14.62 -1.93
CA VAL A 181 -1.50 -14.50 -0.87
C VAL A 181 -2.18 -14.42 0.48
N GLU A 182 -1.72 -15.22 1.43
CA GLU A 182 -1.98 -14.98 2.85
C GLU A 182 -0.77 -14.32 3.49
N GLN A 183 -1.02 -13.30 4.29
CA GLN A 183 0.02 -12.57 5.00
C GLN A 183 -0.35 -12.29 6.45
N GLN A 184 0.68 -12.28 7.28
CA GLN A 184 0.61 -11.88 8.68
C GLN A 184 1.65 -10.80 8.93
N VAL A 185 1.20 -9.61 9.30
CA VAL A 185 2.07 -8.45 9.52
C VAL A 185 1.95 -7.99 10.96
N PHE A 186 3.08 -7.88 11.64
CA PHE A 186 3.17 -7.25 12.95
C PHE A 186 3.67 -5.81 12.76
N VAL A 187 2.83 -4.86 13.19
CA VAL A 187 3.14 -3.43 13.17
C VAL A 187 3.22 -2.93 14.61
N LYS A 188 4.30 -2.24 14.93
CA LYS A 188 4.48 -1.60 16.23
C LYS A 188 4.89 -0.16 16.05
N GLN A 189 4.05 0.74 16.53
CA GLN A 189 4.31 2.16 16.55
C GLN A 189 4.60 2.61 17.98
N LYS A 190 5.60 3.48 18.13
CA LYS A 190 5.92 4.14 19.41
C LYS A 190 6.17 5.61 19.18
N SER A 191 5.46 6.45 19.92
CA SER A 191 5.61 7.91 19.93
C SER A 191 5.75 8.43 21.37
N LEU A 192 5.88 9.74 21.52
CA LEU A 192 5.80 10.42 22.83
C LEU A 192 4.37 10.45 23.39
N LEU A 193 3.34 10.31 22.55
CA LEU A 193 1.93 10.38 22.91
C LEU A 193 1.33 9.01 23.26
N GLY A 194 2.11 7.94 23.12
CA GLY A 194 1.65 6.56 23.28
C GLY A 194 2.22 5.65 22.19
N GLY A 195 1.81 4.39 22.20
CA GLY A 195 2.21 3.44 21.18
C GLY A 195 1.24 2.29 21.07
N ASP A 196 1.09 1.81 19.85
CA ASP A 196 0.20 0.72 19.49
C ASP A 196 0.98 -0.46 18.94
N LYS A 197 0.40 -1.64 19.14
CA LYS A 197 0.86 -2.89 18.55
C LYS A 197 -0.34 -3.54 17.90
N GLN A 198 -0.20 -3.82 16.62
CA GLN A 198 -1.23 -4.47 15.84
C GLN A 198 -0.62 -5.66 15.14
N ARG A 199 -1.43 -6.69 14.98
CA ARG A 199 -1.12 -7.84 14.16
C ARG A 199 -2.27 -8.00 13.18
N GLU A 200 -1.94 -7.86 11.91
CA GLU A 200 -2.85 -7.89 10.79
C GLU A 200 -2.75 -9.26 10.12
N TYR A 201 -3.90 -9.80 9.76
CA TYR A 201 -4.03 -11.06 9.03
C TYR A 201 -4.85 -10.77 7.80
N GLU A 202 -4.31 -11.05 6.63
CA GLU A 202 -4.94 -10.69 5.38
C GLU A 202 -4.81 -11.81 4.36
N ARG A 203 -5.85 -12.00 3.54
CA ARG A 203 -5.81 -12.81 2.33
C ARG A 203 -6.15 -11.95 1.12
N THR A 204 -5.28 -11.93 0.13
CA THR A 204 -5.38 -11.01 -1.01
C THR A 204 -5.21 -11.73 -2.34
N TRP A 205 -6.11 -11.42 -3.27
CA TRP A 205 -6.10 -11.91 -4.64
C TRP A 205 -5.49 -10.83 -5.53
N TYR A 206 -4.30 -11.10 -6.03
CA TYR A 206 -3.56 -10.19 -6.88
C TYR A 206 -3.72 -10.58 -8.35
N ALA A 207 -4.05 -9.59 -9.19
CA ALA A 207 -4.03 -9.73 -10.65
C ALA A 207 -2.89 -8.90 -11.26
N PRO A 208 -2.09 -9.47 -12.18
CA PRO A 208 -1.04 -8.75 -12.90
C PRO A 208 -1.55 -7.47 -13.56
N GLY A 209 -0.85 -6.35 -13.35
CA GLY A 209 -1.16 -5.03 -13.93
C GLY A 209 -2.38 -4.32 -13.35
N ILE A 210 -3.07 -4.93 -12.38
CA ILE A 210 -4.23 -4.35 -11.69
C ILE A 210 -3.94 -4.18 -10.20
N GLY A 211 -3.40 -5.23 -9.57
CA GLY A 211 -3.19 -5.30 -8.13
C GLY A 211 -4.28 -6.04 -7.41
N GLU A 212 -4.70 -5.51 -6.26
CA GLU A 212 -5.73 -6.11 -5.41
C GLU A 212 -7.07 -6.20 -6.18
N VAL A 213 -7.54 -7.42 -6.46
CA VAL A 213 -8.89 -7.69 -7.00
C VAL A 213 -9.86 -7.97 -5.87
N LYS A 214 -9.38 -8.64 -4.83
CA LYS A 214 -10.12 -8.94 -3.61
C LYS A 214 -9.14 -8.99 -2.45
N THR A 215 -9.58 -8.50 -1.29
CA THR A 215 -8.84 -8.56 -0.03
C THR A 215 -9.81 -8.97 1.08
N GLN A 216 -9.36 -9.85 1.97
CA GLN A 216 -10.08 -10.24 3.17
C GLN A 216 -9.20 -9.94 4.38
N SER A 217 -9.69 -9.08 5.26
CA SER A 217 -9.13 -8.93 6.61
C SER A 217 -9.66 -10.08 7.47
N LEU A 218 -8.76 -10.72 8.20
CA LEU A 218 -9.07 -11.89 9.03
C LEU A 218 -8.81 -11.56 10.51
N ASP A 219 -9.57 -12.17 11.40
CA ASP A 219 -9.22 -12.21 12.81
C ASP A 219 -8.08 -13.21 13.07
N LYS A 220 -7.57 -13.24 14.31
CA LYS A 220 -6.51 -14.17 14.73
C LYS A 220 -6.86 -15.67 14.59
N ASN A 221 -8.14 -16.00 14.40
CA ASN A 221 -8.63 -17.36 14.21
C ASN A 221 -8.85 -17.68 12.72
N GLY A 222 -8.52 -16.76 11.81
CA GLY A 222 -8.72 -16.91 10.37
C GLY A 222 -10.17 -16.65 9.93
N ILE A 223 -11.02 -16.07 10.78
CA ILE A 223 -12.40 -15.71 10.44
C ILE A 223 -12.39 -14.36 9.75
N MET A 224 -13.04 -14.26 8.59
CA MET A 224 -13.16 -13.00 7.85
C MET A 224 -13.96 -11.96 8.64
N VAL A 225 -13.39 -10.77 8.80
CA VAL A 225 -14.00 -9.62 9.48
C VAL A 225 -14.45 -8.55 8.48
N GLU A 226 -13.76 -8.46 7.35
CA GLU A 226 -14.01 -7.49 6.30
C GLU A 226 -13.57 -8.07 4.96
N GLU A 227 -14.34 -7.79 3.92
CA GLU A 227 -14.01 -8.16 2.54
C GLU A 227 -14.09 -6.92 1.65
N THR A 228 -13.03 -6.65 0.89
CA THR A 228 -12.96 -5.60 -0.12
C THR A 228 -12.85 -6.23 -1.49
N VAL A 229 -13.70 -5.82 -2.44
CA VAL A 229 -13.77 -6.37 -3.80
C VAL A 229 -13.69 -5.24 -4.82
N LEU A 230 -12.90 -5.45 -5.88
CA LEU A 230 -12.83 -4.54 -7.02
C LEU A 230 -14.19 -4.48 -7.72
N ASN A 231 -14.83 -3.32 -7.60
CA ASN A 231 -16.19 -3.08 -8.04
C ASN A 231 -16.24 -2.50 -9.45
N ALA A 232 -15.33 -1.59 -9.80
CA ALA A 232 -15.24 -1.02 -11.14
C ALA A 232 -13.82 -0.57 -11.49
N ILE A 233 -13.52 -0.57 -12.80
CA ILE A 233 -12.31 0.06 -13.35
C ILE A 233 -12.76 1.12 -14.33
N THR A 234 -12.32 2.36 -14.13
CA THR A 234 -12.57 3.48 -15.05
C THR A 234 -11.25 4.00 -15.59
N ARG A 235 -11.10 4.04 -16.91
CA ARG A 235 -9.96 4.72 -17.55
C ARG A 235 -10.27 6.20 -17.71
N GLY A 236 -9.36 7.06 -17.27
CA GLY A 236 -9.43 8.48 -17.54
C GLY A 236 -9.53 8.73 -19.05
N VAL A 237 -10.51 9.54 -19.47
CA VAL A 237 -10.58 10.00 -20.85
C VAL A 237 -9.41 10.96 -21.05
N GLU A 238 -8.40 10.56 -21.82
CA GLU A 238 -7.46 11.53 -22.40
C GLU A 238 -8.30 12.56 -23.16
N ARG A 239 -8.47 13.75 -22.58
CA ARG A 239 -8.89 14.91 -23.37
C ARG A 239 -7.73 15.18 -24.33
N ARG A 240 -7.82 14.62 -25.53
CA ARG A 240 -7.01 15.04 -26.68
C ARG A 240 -7.19 16.56 -26.79
N GLN A 241 -6.12 17.30 -26.49
CA GLN A 241 -5.99 18.68 -26.93
C GLN A 241 -5.67 18.71 -28.42
#